data_AF-A0A1F9QW43-F1
#
_entry.id   AF-A0A1F9QW43-F1
#
_cell.length_a   1.000
_cell.length_b   1.000
_cell.length_c   1.000
_cell.angle_alpha   90.00
_cell.angle_beta   90.00
_cell.angle_gamma   90.00
#
_symmetry.space_group_name_H-M   'P 1'
#
loop_
_entity.id
_entity.type
_entity.pdbx_description
1 polymer ?
#
loop_
_entity_poly.entity_id
_entity_poly.type
_entity_poly.pdbx_seq_one_letter_code
_entity_poly.pdbx_strand_id
1 'polypeptide(L)' 'MAVLSRMLDFCGVEKERLRARWVSSAEAPEFVEEINHFIDVLKKLGPSPLKKESVKTVA' A
#
# COMPACT_ATOMS: atom_id res chain seq x y z
N MET A 1 12.68 -3.10 -6.97
CA MET A 1 12.10 -2.17 -5.96
C MET A 1 12.94 -2.00 -4.67
N ALA A 2 14.22 -2.39 -4.64
CA ALA A 2 15.00 -2.37 -3.40
C ALA A 2 15.24 -0.95 -2.84
N VAL A 3 15.51 0.04 -3.69
CA VAL A 3 15.79 1.42 -3.26
C VAL A 3 14.54 2.07 -2.65
N LEU A 4 13.40 2.02 -3.35
CA LEU A 4 12.15 2.62 -2.87
C LEU A 4 11.67 1.95 -1.56
N SER A 5 11.73 0.62 -1.47
CA SER A 5 11.36 -0.10 -0.25
C SER A 5 12.21 0.33 0.96
N ARG A 6 13.53 0.48 0.78
CA ARG A 6 14.42 0.98 1.84
C ARG A 6 14.16 2.45 2.19
N MET A 7 13.84 3.27 1.19
CA MET A 7 13.53 4.68 1.41
C MET A 7 12.23 4.85 2.22
N LEU A 8 11.19 4.09 1.89
CA LEU A 8 9.93 4.11 2.62
C LEU A 8 10.13 3.67 4.08
N ASP A 9 10.87 2.59 4.28
CA ASP A 9 11.24 2.10 5.62
C ASP A 9 12.00 3.16 6.42
N PHE A 10 12.97 3.84 5.79
CA PHE A 10 13.69 4.96 6.40
C PHE A 10 12.77 6.14 6.77
N CYS A 11 11.74 6.41 5.96
CA CYS A 11 10.73 7.44 6.24
C CYS A 11 9.67 7.01 7.26
N GLY A 12 9.78 5.82 7.86
CA GLY A 12 8.81 5.30 8.83
C GLY A 12 7.53 4.75 8.20
N VAL A 13 7.57 4.40 6.91
CA VAL A 13 6.47 3.73 6.20
C VAL A 13 6.79 2.25 6.10
N GLU A 14 5.87 1.41 6.59
CA GLU A 14 6.03 -0.04 6.64
C GLU A 14 6.21 -0.62 5.22
N LYS A 15 7.20 -1.50 5.05
CA LYS A 15 7.58 -2.06 3.74
C LYS A 15 6.42 -2.79 3.05
N GLU A 16 5.53 -3.39 3.83
CA GLU A 16 4.35 -4.13 3.41
C GLU A 16 3.32 -3.25 2.68
N ARG A 17 3.41 -1.92 2.83
CA ARG A 17 2.59 -0.94 2.08
C ARG A 17 3.07 -0.72 0.64
N LEU A 18 4.19 -1.33 0.23
CA LEU A 18 4.67 -1.36 -1.15
C LEU A 18 4.59 -2.78 -1.72
N ARG A 19 3.82 -2.95 -2.79
CA ARG A 19 3.69 -4.20 -3.54
C ARG A 19 4.09 -3.95 -5.00
N ALA A 20 4.98 -4.77 -5.55
CA ALA A 20 5.32 -4.73 -6.96
C ALA A 20 5.28 -6.14 -7.52
N ARG A 21 4.36 -6.37 -8.46
CA ARG A 21 4.12 -7.67 -9.09
C ARG A 21 3.83 -7.44 -10.57
N TRP A 22 4.42 -8.27 -11.43
CA TRP A 22 4.18 -8.22 -12.87
C TRP A 22 2.92 -9.02 -13.17
N VAL A 23 1.98 -8.42 -13.90
CA VAL A 23 0.76 -9.10 -14.33
C VAL A 23 0.55 -8.82 -15.80
N SER A 24 0.39 -9.89 -16.58
CA SER A 24 0.08 -9.81 -18.00
C SER A 24 -1.38 -9.39 -18.22
N SER A 25 -1.69 -8.83 -19.39
CA SER A 25 -3.07 -8.49 -19.77
C SER A 25 -4.00 -9.70 -19.86
N ALA A 26 -3.46 -10.91 -19.92
CA ALA A 26 -4.22 -12.15 -19.94
C ALA A 26 -4.56 -12.69 -18.53
N GLU A 27 -3.92 -12.17 -17.48
CA GLU A 27 -3.99 -12.67 -16.10
C GLU A 27 -4.94 -11.82 -15.24
N ALA A 28 -6.12 -11.53 -15.78
CA ALA A 28 -7.10 -10.70 -15.09
C ALA A 28 -7.60 -11.32 -13.76
N PRO A 29 -7.87 -12.63 -13.65
CA PRO A 29 -8.25 -13.24 -12.38
C PRO A 29 -7.15 -13.11 -11.31
N GLU A 30 -5.90 -13.38 -11.67
CA GLU A 30 -4.75 -13.30 -10.76
C GLU A 30 -4.46 -11.86 -10.33
N PHE A 31 -4.71 -10.87 -11.19
CA PHE A 31 -4.66 -9.45 -10.84
C PHE A 31 -5.67 -9.13 -9.74
N VAL A 32 -6.92 -9.55 -9.93
CA VAL A 32 -8.01 -9.28 -8.97
C VAL A 32 -7.70 -9.91 -7.61
N GLU A 33 -7.24 -11.16 -7.60
CA GLU A 33 -6.83 -11.84 -6.36
C GLU A 33 -5.67 -11.12 -5.65
N GLU A 34 -4.63 -10.74 -6.40
CA GLU A 34 -3.47 -10.02 -5.84
C GLU A 34 -3.87 -8.68 -5.20
N ILE A 35 -4.72 -7.91 -5.88
CA ILE A 35 -5.19 -6.61 -5.38
C ILE A 35 -6.06 -6.78 -4.14
N ASN A 36 -6.99 -7.74 -4.14
CA ASN A 36 -7.83 -8.02 -2.97
C ASN A 36 -6.98 -8.43 -1.77
N HIS A 37 -6.03 -9.33 -1.97
CA HIS A 37 -5.09 -9.72 -0.93
C HIS A 37 -4.25 -8.52 -0.44
N PHE A 38 -3.83 -7.62 -1.33
CA PHE A 38 -3.12 -6.41 -0.94
C PHE A 38 -3.97 -5.47 -0.08
N ILE A 39 -5.22 -5.25 -0.46
CA ILE A 39 -6.17 -4.46 0.32
C ILE A 39 -6.34 -5.05 1.72
N ASP A 40 -6.45 -6.37 1.86
CA ASP A 40 -6.60 -7.01 3.16
C ASP A 40 -5.35 -6.87 4.05
N VAL A 41 -4.15 -6.93 3.46
CA VAL A 41 -2.91 -6.60 4.18
C VAL A 41 -2.94 -5.14 4.65
N LEU A 42 -3.33 -4.20 3.79
CA LEU A 42 -3.42 -2.78 4.16
C LEU A 42 -4.46 -2.53 5.27
N LYS A 43 -5.61 -3.20 5.23
CA LYS A 43 -6.63 -3.11 6.29
C LYS A 43 -6.09 -3.60 7.63
N LYS A 44 -5.32 -4.71 7.64
CA LYS A 44 -4.69 -5.25 8.85
C LYS A 44 -3.62 -4.32 9.44
N LEU A 45 -2.87 -3.63 8.57
CA LEU A 45 -1.88 -2.62 8.99
C LEU A 45 -2.53 -1.33 9.52
N GLY A 46 -3.80 -1.09 9.19
CA GLY A 46 -4.52 0.10 9.61
C GLY A 46 -4.12 1.36 8.84
N PRO A 47 -4.55 2.55 9.34
CA PRO A 47 -4.36 3.81 8.62
C PRO A 47 -2.89 4.11 8.34
N SER A 48 -2.63 4.76 7.22
CA SER A 48 -1.27 5.14 6.82
C SER A 48 -0.64 6.08 7.86
N PRO A 49 0.66 5.91 8.18
CA PRO A 49 1.40 6.85 9.05
C PRO A 49 1.47 8.27 8.45
N LEU A 50 1.21 8.42 7.14
CA LEU A 50 1.17 9.72 6.46
C LEU A 50 -0.20 10.40 6.53
N LYS A 51 -1.22 9.73 7.08
CA LYS A 51 -2.55 10.29 7.22
C LYS A 51 -2.51 11.40 8.28
N LYS A 52 -2.30 12.65 7.86
CA LYS A 52 -2.63 13.80 8.70
C LYS A 52 -4.12 13.74 9.03
N GLU A 53 -4.48 14.00 10.28
CA GLU A 53 -5.85 14.40 10.59
C GLU A 53 -6.20 15.51 9.60
N SER A 54 -7.21 15.27 8.77
CA SER A 54 -7.87 16.36 8.06
C SER A 54 -8.20 17.38 9.15
N VAL A 55 -7.50 18.52 9.12
CA VAL A 55 -7.85 19.70 9.90
C VAL A 55 -9.36 19.80 9.79
N LYS A 56 -10.06 19.62 10.91
CA LYS A 56 -11.49 19.89 10.98
C LYS A 56 -11.59 21.38 10.66
N THR A 57 -11.89 21.73 9.41
CA THR A 57 -12.34 23.07 9.08
C THR A 57 -13.66 23.22 9.82
N VAL A 58 -13.57 23.91 10.95
CA VAL A 58 -14.71 24.37 11.74
C VAL A 58 -15.53 25.25 10.82
N ALA A 59 -16.78 24.87 10.59
CA ALA A 59 -17.84 25.74 10.14
C ALA A 59 -18.92 25.72 11.23
#